data_AF-A0A9R0QZ18-F1
#
_entry.id   AF-A0A9R0QZ18-F1
#
_cell.length_a   1.000
_cell.length_b   1.000
_cell.length_c   1.000
_cell.angle_alpha   90.00
_cell.angle_beta   90.00
_cell.angle_gamma   90.00
#
_symmetry.space_group_name_H-M   'P 1'
#
loop_
_entity.id
_entity.type
_entity.pdbx_description
1 polymer ?
#
loop_
_entity_poly.entity_id
_entity_poly.type
_entity_poly.pdbx_seq_one_letter_code
_entity_poly.pdbx_strand_id
1 'polypeptide(L)'
;MFSASLNKLSLSQDEATEYTHLILEEIQTGQGLAKLSGTRKGTLNDLQPTCWSTPIPTKHIQCMTSAAIVFFRAHWRRIWVIVMWLVACAALFTWKFMQYRQRLAFEVMGYCLPTAKGAAETLKFNMAIVLLPVCRNTITWLRRSRSINSVIPFNDNINFHKLVAAGIVIGIILHGGTHLSCDIPRIAMADKTIFGRTIAGDFGYHQPSYMEIVTSIEGTTGIAMVVLMLIAFLLASRPSRRNPGSLPPLVRQMAGFNAFWYSHHLFIVVYVLLIVHSMFLFLAKDVSEKTVI
;
A
#
# COMPACT_ATOMS: atom_id res chain seq x y z
N MET A 1 58.52 -25.70 0.73
CA MET A 1 58.66 -24.98 2.00
C MET A 1 57.96 -23.64 1.87
N PHE A 2 56.91 -23.42 2.69
CA PHE A 2 56.20 -22.16 3.08
C PHE A 2 55.86 -21.13 1.98
N SER A 3 54.61 -20.97 1.52
CA SER A 3 53.42 -20.36 2.15
C SER A 3 53.61 -18.93 2.67
N ALA A 4 52.97 -17.97 1.99
CA ALA A 4 52.37 -16.78 2.59
C ALA A 4 51.32 -16.20 1.61
N SER A 5 50.10 -16.74 1.68
CA SER A 5 48.89 -16.04 1.27
C SER A 5 48.33 -15.27 2.48
N LEU A 6 47.45 -14.31 2.21
CA LEU A 6 46.56 -13.56 3.13
C LEU A 6 47.03 -12.14 3.51
N ASN A 7 46.30 -11.15 3.00
CA ASN A 7 45.40 -10.41 3.91
C ASN A 7 44.19 -9.86 3.12
N LYS A 8 43.16 -10.69 2.95
CA LYS A 8 41.81 -10.24 2.61
C LYS A 8 41.06 -10.22 3.94
N LEU A 9 40.97 -9.05 4.58
CA LEU A 9 40.07 -8.87 5.73
C LEU A 9 38.62 -8.91 5.20
N SER A 10 38.03 -10.11 5.19
CA SER A 10 36.58 -10.24 5.22
C SER A 10 36.15 -10.06 6.67
N LEU A 11 35.88 -8.82 7.06
CA LEU A 11 35.21 -8.56 8.34
C LEU A 11 33.85 -9.25 8.30
N SER A 12 33.63 -10.20 9.22
CA SER A 12 32.29 -10.77 9.39
C SER A 12 31.36 -9.69 9.93
N GLN A 13 30.06 -9.80 9.60
CA GLN A 13 29.05 -8.84 10.06
C GLN A 13 29.06 -8.72 11.60
N ASP A 14 29.38 -9.82 12.30
CA ASP A 14 29.44 -9.91 13.74
C ASP A 14 30.62 -9.12 14.33
N GLU A 15 31.80 -9.19 13.71
CA GLU A 15 32.97 -8.38 14.09
C GLU A 15 32.72 -6.89 13.84
N ALA A 16 32.05 -6.53 12.74
CA ALA A 16 31.70 -5.13 12.46
C ALA A 16 30.78 -4.54 13.57
N THR A 17 29.86 -5.34 14.09
CA THR A 17 29.01 -4.97 15.23
C THR A 17 29.79 -4.87 16.54
N GLU A 18 30.79 -5.72 16.76
CA GLU A 18 31.65 -5.66 17.95
C GLU A 18 32.49 -4.38 17.97
N TYR A 19 33.12 -4.03 16.85
CA TYR A 19 33.87 -2.77 16.72
C TYR A 19 32.98 -1.54 16.87
N THR A 20 31.77 -1.57 16.32
CA THR A 20 30.83 -0.45 16.49
C THR A 20 30.34 -0.34 17.92
N HIS A 21 30.21 -1.46 18.65
CA HIS A 21 29.86 -1.45 20.07
C HIS A 21 31.00 -0.90 20.94
N LEU A 22 32.25 -1.28 20.65
CA LEU A 22 33.45 -0.76 21.34
C LEU A 22 33.65 0.74 21.10
N ILE A 23 33.43 1.21 19.86
CA ILE A 23 33.48 2.64 19.53
C ILE A 23 32.35 3.40 20.23
N LEU A 24 31.14 2.82 20.30
CA LEU A 24 30.03 3.42 21.03
C LEU A 24 30.31 3.50 22.53
N GLU A 25 30.91 2.45 23.10
CA GLU A 25 31.29 2.39 24.50
C GLU A 25 32.32 3.48 24.79
N GLU A 26 33.38 3.61 24.00
CA GLU A 26 34.43 4.61 24.22
C GLU A 26 33.96 6.07 24.03
N ILE A 27 32.95 6.28 23.18
CA ILE A 27 32.25 7.57 23.06
C ILE A 27 31.32 7.82 24.26
N GLN A 28 30.71 6.78 24.82
CA GLN A 28 29.83 6.86 26.00
C GLN A 28 30.61 7.05 27.32
N THR A 29 31.79 6.45 27.48
CA THR A 29 32.64 6.61 28.69
C THR A 29 33.36 7.95 28.75
N GLY A 30 33.32 8.77 27.69
CA GLY A 30 33.83 10.15 27.69
C GLY A 30 35.35 10.28 27.87
N GLN A 31 36.11 9.18 27.84
CA GLN A 31 37.55 9.17 28.10
C GLN A 31 38.40 9.69 26.92
N GLY A 32 37.87 9.68 25.69
CA GLY A 32 38.59 10.15 24.51
C GLY A 32 38.73 11.68 24.39
N LEU A 33 37.80 12.46 24.95
CA LEU A 33 37.82 13.92 24.81
C LEU A 33 38.79 14.61 25.79
N ALA A 34 39.17 13.94 26.87
CA ALA A 34 40.06 14.49 27.90
C ALA A 34 41.55 14.44 27.52
N LYS A 35 41.95 13.60 26.56
CA LYS A 35 43.37 13.41 26.20
C LYS A 35 43.92 14.48 25.25
N LEU A 36 43.06 15.32 24.65
CA LEU A 36 43.47 16.34 23.67
C LEU A 36 43.63 17.76 24.26
N SER A 37 43.28 17.97 25.54
CA SER A 37 43.29 19.30 26.19
C SER A 37 44.35 19.43 27.30
N GLY A 38 45.48 18.74 27.18
CA GLY A 38 46.53 18.68 28.19
C GLY A 38 47.84 19.36 27.77
N THR A 39 47.79 20.62 27.31
CA THR A 39 49.00 21.46 27.18
C THR A 39 48.73 22.86 27.70
N ARG A 40 48.67 23.02 29.02
CA ARG A 40 48.98 24.31 29.68
C ARG A 40 49.25 24.16 31.18
N LYS A 41 50.33 24.81 31.61
CA LYS A 41 50.91 24.94 32.97
C LYS A 41 49.94 25.46 34.03
N GLY A 42 50.18 25.12 35.31
CA GLY A 42 49.87 25.99 36.45
C GLY A 42 49.44 25.32 37.76
N THR A 43 50.41 25.20 38.68
CA THR A 43 50.41 25.25 40.16
C THR A 43 49.09 25.23 40.98
N LEU A 44 49.03 24.24 41.90
CA LEU A 44 48.56 24.23 43.31
C LEU A 44 47.50 25.26 43.77
N ASN A 45 46.29 24.79 44.14
CA ASN A 45 45.79 24.84 45.52
C ASN A 45 44.38 24.22 45.68
N ASP A 46 44.24 23.68 46.89
CA ASP A 46 43.16 22.94 47.55
C ASP A 46 41.79 23.65 47.56
N LEU A 47 40.70 22.93 47.24
CA LEU A 47 39.40 22.97 47.95
C LEU A 47 38.41 21.93 47.38
N GLN A 48 37.76 21.22 48.30
CA GLN A 48 36.82 20.10 48.15
C GLN A 48 35.45 20.47 47.51
N PRO A 49 34.51 19.50 47.29
CA PRO A 49 33.72 19.38 46.07
C PRO A 49 32.25 19.79 46.26
N THR A 50 31.73 20.66 45.39
CA THR A 50 30.28 20.93 45.34
C THR A 50 29.62 20.14 44.21
N CYS A 51 28.94 19.07 44.63
CA CYS A 51 27.69 18.52 44.11
C CYS A 51 27.38 18.83 42.63
N TRP A 52 27.75 17.91 41.74
CA TRP A 52 27.13 17.86 40.42
C TRP A 52 25.77 17.17 40.57
N SER A 53 24.72 17.98 40.68
CA SER A 53 23.38 17.58 40.28
C SER A 53 23.43 17.13 38.82
N THR A 54 23.30 15.83 38.57
CA THR A 54 23.03 15.28 37.25
C THR A 54 21.56 15.50 36.91
N PRO A 55 21.26 16.12 35.75
CA PRO A 55 19.99 15.89 35.09
C PRO A 55 20.25 15.15 33.78
N ILE A 56 19.89 13.86 33.73
CA ILE A 56 19.53 13.21 32.47
C ILE A 56 18.04 12.90 32.60
N PRO A 57 17.20 13.58 31.78
CA PRO A 57 16.46 12.84 30.76
C PRO A 57 16.25 13.58 29.42
N THR A 58 17.05 14.60 29.08
CA THR A 58 16.85 15.38 27.83
C THR A 58 17.50 14.78 26.58
N LYS A 59 18.56 13.96 26.71
CA LYS A 59 19.32 13.40 25.57
C LYS A 59 18.50 12.44 24.69
N HIS A 60 17.54 11.71 25.26
CA HIS A 60 16.78 10.69 24.52
C HIS A 60 15.73 11.31 23.56
N ILE A 61 15.07 12.39 23.98
CA ILE A 61 14.10 13.13 23.15
C ILE A 61 14.81 13.86 21.99
N GLN A 62 15.98 14.43 22.25
CA GLN A 62 16.76 15.13 21.24
C GLN A 62 17.40 14.18 20.22
N CYS A 63 17.82 12.99 20.65
CA CYS A 63 18.29 11.93 19.76
C CYS A 63 17.16 11.42 18.84
N MET A 64 15.96 11.18 19.38
CA MET A 64 14.82 10.65 18.62
C MET A 64 14.30 11.64 17.56
N THR A 65 14.26 12.94 17.88
CA THR A 65 13.93 14.00 16.91
C THR A 65 14.99 14.10 15.81
N SER A 66 16.28 13.97 16.14
CA SER A 66 17.35 13.98 15.15
C SER A 66 17.31 12.78 14.20
N ALA A 67 17.01 11.58 14.71
CA ALA A 67 16.85 10.36 13.91
C ALA A 67 15.64 10.44 12.97
N ALA A 68 14.50 10.97 13.44
CA ALA A 68 13.31 11.18 12.63
C ALA A 68 13.55 12.19 11.49
N ILE A 69 14.26 13.29 11.77
CA ILE A 69 14.64 14.29 10.76
C ILE A 69 15.58 13.68 9.72
N VAL A 70 16.56 12.88 10.14
CA VAL A 70 17.49 12.19 9.22
C VAL A 70 16.76 11.17 8.35
N PHE A 71 15.87 10.36 8.94
CA PHE A 71 15.05 9.40 8.19
C PHE A 71 14.11 10.10 7.19
N PHE A 72 13.44 11.16 7.62
CA PHE A 72 12.59 11.98 6.75
C PHE A 72 13.42 12.56 5.61
N ARG A 73 14.59 13.13 5.88
CA ARG A 73 15.48 13.68 4.85
C ARG A 73 15.99 12.61 3.88
N ALA A 74 16.16 11.37 4.33
CA ALA A 74 16.57 10.24 3.48
C ALA A 74 15.42 9.72 2.58
N HIS A 75 14.17 9.77 3.05
CA HIS A 75 13.03 9.14 2.38
C HIS A 75 11.88 10.07 1.98
N TRP A 76 12.05 11.40 2.10
CA TRP A 76 10.99 12.39 1.86
C TRP A 76 10.30 12.20 0.49
N ARG A 77 11.06 11.85 -0.56
CA ARG A 77 10.52 11.56 -1.91
C ARG A 77 9.53 10.40 -1.93
N ARG A 78 9.84 9.33 -1.19
CA ARG A 78 8.94 8.16 -1.08
C ARG A 78 7.69 8.52 -0.30
N ILE A 79 7.86 9.18 0.84
CA ILE A 79 6.76 9.63 1.70
C ILE A 79 5.83 10.55 0.92
N TRP A 80 6.40 11.51 0.17
CA TRP A 80 5.65 12.45 -0.65
C TRP A 80 4.76 11.76 -1.68
N VAL A 81 5.30 10.81 -2.45
CA VAL A 81 4.50 10.06 -3.45
C VAL A 81 3.40 9.23 -2.79
N ILE A 82 3.67 8.62 -1.64
CA ILE A 82 2.67 7.85 -0.89
C ILE A 82 1.55 8.75 -0.38
N VAL A 83 1.89 9.92 0.19
CA VAL A 83 0.91 10.90 0.66
C VAL A 83 0.05 11.40 -0.50
N MET A 84 0.66 11.77 -1.64
CA MET A 84 -0.08 12.19 -2.83
C MET A 84 -1.05 11.11 -3.33
N TRP A 85 -0.61 9.86 -3.35
CA TRP A 85 -1.45 8.72 -3.72
C TRP A 85 -2.63 8.51 -2.75
N LEU A 86 -2.38 8.60 -1.44
CA LEU A 86 -3.43 8.49 -0.42
C LEU A 86 -4.43 9.64 -0.50
N VAL A 87 -3.95 10.88 -0.71
CA VAL A 87 -4.81 12.05 -0.90
C VAL A 87 -5.68 11.90 -2.13
N ALA A 88 -5.13 11.43 -3.26
CA ALA A 88 -5.91 11.15 -4.46
C ALA A 88 -6.99 10.09 -4.22
N CYS A 89 -6.64 8.99 -3.54
CA CYS A 89 -7.63 7.97 -3.15
C CYS A 89 -8.73 8.55 -2.25
N ALA A 90 -8.37 9.31 -1.21
CA ALA A 90 -9.34 9.91 -0.29
C ALA A 90 -10.25 10.94 -0.98
N ALA A 91 -9.69 11.75 -1.88
CA ALA A 91 -10.44 12.74 -2.65
C ALA A 91 -11.46 12.07 -3.58
N LEU A 92 -11.04 11.07 -4.36
CA LEU A 92 -11.92 10.32 -5.26
C LEU A 92 -13.02 9.57 -4.50
N PHE A 93 -12.67 8.92 -3.39
CA PHE A 93 -13.63 8.25 -2.52
C PHE A 93 -14.68 9.25 -2.01
N THR A 94 -14.22 10.36 -1.43
CA THR A 94 -15.10 11.37 -0.82
C THR A 94 -15.99 12.03 -1.87
N TRP A 95 -15.45 12.35 -3.03
CA TRP A 95 -16.19 12.94 -4.14
C TRP A 95 -17.34 12.03 -4.59
N LYS A 96 -17.05 10.75 -4.87
CA LYS A 96 -18.10 9.79 -5.27
C LYS A 96 -19.07 9.45 -4.13
N PHE A 97 -18.57 9.38 -2.90
CA PHE A 97 -19.42 9.17 -1.73
C PHE A 97 -20.46 10.29 -1.60
N MET A 98 -20.02 11.55 -1.70
CA MET A 98 -20.91 12.71 -1.61
C MET A 98 -21.90 12.75 -2.79
N GLN A 99 -21.45 12.40 -4.01
CA GLN A 99 -22.33 12.31 -5.17
C GLN A 99 -23.47 11.29 -4.96
N TYR A 100 -23.15 10.08 -4.48
CA TYR A 100 -24.13 9.01 -4.33
C TYR A 100 -24.99 9.13 -3.06
N ARG A 101 -24.57 9.92 -2.07
CA ARG A 101 -25.40 10.24 -0.90
C ARG A 101 -26.66 11.06 -1.27
N GLN A 102 -26.61 11.81 -2.36
CA GLN A 102 -27.73 12.67 -2.81
C GLN A 102 -28.65 11.97 -3.83
N ARG A 103 -28.46 10.68 -4.11
CA ARG A 103 -29.25 9.94 -5.10
C ARG A 103 -30.43 9.22 -4.44
N LEU A 104 -31.52 9.05 -5.18
CA LEU A 104 -32.73 8.35 -4.70
C LEU A 104 -32.45 6.92 -4.21
N ALA A 105 -31.49 6.24 -4.84
CA ALA A 105 -31.05 4.90 -4.45
C ALA A 105 -30.47 4.83 -3.02
N PHE A 106 -30.06 5.98 -2.43
CA PHE A 106 -29.64 6.07 -1.04
C PHE A 106 -30.79 5.78 -0.05
N GLU A 107 -32.05 6.06 -0.41
CA GLU A 107 -33.20 5.77 0.47
C GLU A 107 -33.34 4.28 0.77
N VAL A 108 -32.94 3.41 -0.17
CA VAL A 108 -33.00 1.94 -0.02
C VAL A 108 -31.71 1.39 0.58
N MET A 109 -30.56 1.70 -0.04
CA MET A 109 -29.28 1.08 0.31
C MET A 109 -28.55 1.80 1.45
N GLY A 110 -28.94 3.03 1.79
CA GLY A 110 -28.28 3.85 2.81
C GLY A 110 -26.80 4.08 2.51
N TYR A 111 -25.97 4.12 3.55
CA TYR A 111 -24.52 4.38 3.45
C TYR A 111 -23.71 3.30 2.72
N CYS A 112 -24.29 2.14 2.45
CA CYS A 112 -23.59 1.07 1.75
C CYS A 112 -23.35 1.42 0.27
N LEU A 113 -24.35 2.03 -0.40
CA LEU A 113 -24.23 2.49 -1.78
C LEU A 113 -23.09 3.51 -2.01
N PRO A 114 -23.02 4.66 -1.31
CA PRO A 114 -21.95 5.63 -1.52
C PRO A 114 -20.59 5.08 -1.10
N THR A 115 -20.53 4.17 -0.11
CA THR A 115 -19.29 3.47 0.26
C THR A 115 -18.82 2.55 -0.86
N ALA A 116 -19.71 1.73 -1.43
CA ALA A 116 -19.41 0.81 -2.52
C ALA A 116 -18.95 1.55 -3.77
N LYS A 117 -19.61 2.67 -4.11
CA LYS A 117 -19.27 3.52 -5.27
C LYS A 117 -17.98 4.31 -5.06
N GLY A 118 -17.75 4.83 -3.85
CA GLY A 118 -16.48 5.45 -3.50
C GLY A 118 -15.31 4.47 -3.57
N ALA A 119 -15.49 3.25 -3.05
CA ALA A 119 -14.49 2.18 -3.13
C ALA A 119 -14.25 1.71 -4.57
N ALA A 120 -15.29 1.64 -5.40
CA ALA A 120 -15.15 1.34 -6.82
C ALA A 120 -14.27 2.38 -7.54
N GLU A 121 -14.47 3.66 -7.24
CA GLU A 121 -13.72 4.74 -7.89
C GLU A 121 -12.24 4.74 -7.52
N THR A 122 -11.93 4.53 -6.24
CA THR A 122 -10.55 4.35 -5.81
C THR A 122 -9.94 3.08 -6.39
N LEU A 123 -10.71 2.01 -6.56
CA LEU A 123 -10.25 0.78 -7.18
C LEU A 123 -9.90 1.00 -8.66
N LYS A 124 -10.73 1.72 -9.43
CA LYS A 124 -10.43 2.10 -10.83
C LYS A 124 -9.12 2.87 -10.92
N PHE A 125 -8.94 3.89 -10.08
CA PHE A 125 -7.71 4.67 -10.03
C PHE A 125 -6.49 3.79 -9.71
N ASN A 126 -6.59 2.94 -8.68
CA ASN A 126 -5.51 2.04 -8.30
C ASN A 126 -5.17 1.02 -9.39
N MET A 127 -6.18 0.49 -10.07
CA MET A 127 -5.98 -0.37 -11.24
C MET A 127 -5.23 0.38 -12.34
N ALA A 128 -5.63 1.59 -12.71
CA ALA A 128 -4.94 2.37 -13.75
C ALA A 128 -3.45 2.62 -13.40
N ILE A 129 -3.17 3.04 -12.16
CA ILE A 129 -1.80 3.41 -11.77
C ILE A 129 -0.91 2.19 -11.45
N VAL A 130 -1.45 0.99 -11.20
CA VAL A 130 -0.62 -0.19 -10.84
C VAL A 130 0.25 -0.67 -12.00
N LEU A 131 -0.12 -0.37 -13.24
CA LEU A 131 0.61 -0.73 -14.45
C LEU A 131 1.76 0.23 -14.77
N LEU A 132 1.61 1.53 -14.44
CA LEU A 132 2.64 2.54 -14.72
C LEU A 132 4.05 2.17 -14.22
N PRO A 133 4.24 1.61 -13.01
CA PRO A 133 5.58 1.32 -12.48
C PRO A 133 6.24 0.12 -13.15
N VAL A 134 5.47 -0.76 -13.81
CA VAL A 134 5.99 -1.94 -14.52
C VAL A 134 6.26 -1.65 -16.01
N CYS A 135 5.73 -0.54 -16.55
CA CYS A 135 6.03 -0.05 -17.90
C CYS A 135 7.45 0.56 -17.98
N ARG A 136 8.46 -0.30 -18.23
CA ARG A 136 9.89 0.06 -18.23
C ARG A 136 10.25 1.24 -19.15
N ASN A 137 9.68 1.28 -20.36
CA ASN A 137 9.94 2.33 -21.34
C ASN A 137 9.38 3.67 -20.84
N THR A 138 8.13 3.69 -20.38
CA THR A 138 7.47 4.87 -19.81
C THR A 138 8.22 5.43 -18.60
N ILE A 139 8.62 4.57 -17.66
CA ILE A 139 9.39 4.97 -16.47
C ILE A 139 10.75 5.55 -16.85
N THR A 140 11.42 4.96 -17.85
CA THR A 140 12.72 5.46 -18.31
C THR A 140 12.58 6.81 -19.01
N TRP A 141 11.51 7.00 -19.78
CA TRP A 141 11.17 8.29 -20.38
C TRP A 141 10.85 9.35 -19.31
N LEU A 142 10.03 9.02 -18.30
CA LEU A 142 9.72 9.92 -17.16
C LEU A 142 10.98 10.32 -16.38
N ARG A 143 11.92 9.38 -16.17
CA ARG A 143 13.19 9.62 -15.49
C ARG A 143 14.08 10.62 -16.23
N ARG A 144 13.96 10.75 -17.55
CA ARG A 144 14.75 11.70 -18.36
C ARG A 144 14.40 13.16 -18.02
N SER A 145 13.18 13.42 -17.54
CA SER A 145 12.79 14.75 -17.09
C SER A 145 13.41 15.08 -15.73
N ARG A 146 14.30 16.08 -15.70
CA ARG A 146 15.02 16.50 -14.49
C ARG A 146 14.06 16.91 -13.36
N SER A 147 12.96 17.59 -13.68
CA SER A 147 11.97 18.04 -12.71
C SER A 147 11.24 16.88 -12.05
N ILE A 148 10.81 15.89 -12.84
CA ILE A 148 10.05 14.74 -12.32
C ILE A 148 10.97 13.80 -11.52
N ASN A 149 12.19 13.57 -12.00
CA ASN A 149 13.18 12.74 -11.30
C ASN A 149 13.66 13.34 -9.97
N SER A 150 13.54 14.66 -9.79
CA SER A 150 13.83 15.32 -8.51
C SER A 150 12.82 14.94 -7.42
N VAL A 151 11.55 14.78 -7.79
CA VAL A 151 10.43 14.54 -6.87
C VAL A 151 10.12 13.05 -6.70
N ILE A 152 10.13 12.28 -7.80
CA ILE A 152 9.66 10.89 -7.82
C ILE A 152 10.84 9.91 -7.76
N PRO A 153 10.89 8.98 -6.77
CA PRO A 153 11.96 7.99 -6.66
C PRO A 153 11.72 6.80 -7.62
N PHE A 154 12.03 6.98 -8.90
CA PHE A 154 11.80 5.95 -9.95
C PHE A 154 12.50 4.61 -9.73
N ASN A 155 13.52 4.55 -8.87
CA ASN A 155 14.23 3.30 -8.53
C ASN A 155 13.39 2.36 -7.66
N ASP A 156 12.33 2.87 -7.03
CA ASP A 156 11.42 2.10 -6.16
C ASP A 156 10.07 1.79 -6.85
N ASN A 157 10.00 1.88 -8.17
CA ASN A 157 8.78 1.65 -8.95
C ASN A 157 8.10 0.30 -8.62
N ILE A 158 8.85 -0.79 -8.46
CA ILE A 158 8.30 -2.11 -8.09
C ILE A 158 7.79 -2.14 -6.64
N ASN A 159 8.39 -1.37 -5.72
CA ASN A 159 7.87 -1.25 -4.36
C ASN A 159 6.56 -0.45 -4.35
N PHE A 160 6.46 0.60 -5.18
CA PHE A 160 5.22 1.33 -5.38
C PHE A 160 4.12 0.46 -6.03
N HIS A 161 4.46 -0.38 -7.03
CA HIS A 161 3.51 -1.36 -7.59
C HIS A 161 2.94 -2.29 -6.51
N LYS A 162 3.77 -2.81 -5.60
CA LYS A 162 3.31 -3.63 -4.47
C LYS A 162 2.44 -2.86 -3.48
N LEU A 163 2.75 -1.60 -3.24
CA LEU A 163 1.96 -0.74 -2.36
C LEU A 163 0.56 -0.48 -2.95
N VAL A 164 0.49 -0.10 -4.22
CA VAL A 164 -0.77 0.08 -4.94
C VAL A 164 -1.55 -1.24 -4.99
N ALA A 165 -0.87 -2.37 -5.24
CA ALA A 165 -1.48 -3.69 -5.18
C ALA A 165 -2.12 -4.00 -3.82
N ALA A 166 -1.50 -3.60 -2.70
CA ALA A 166 -2.12 -3.71 -1.38
C ALA A 166 -3.37 -2.81 -1.26
N GLY A 167 -3.32 -1.59 -1.81
CA GLY A 167 -4.48 -0.71 -1.91
C GLY A 167 -5.62 -1.30 -2.74
N ILE A 168 -5.32 -2.01 -3.83
CA ILE A 168 -6.29 -2.75 -4.65
C ILE A 168 -7.00 -3.83 -3.82
N VAL A 169 -6.26 -4.61 -3.02
CA VAL A 169 -6.86 -5.63 -2.14
C VAL A 169 -7.83 -5.00 -1.15
N ILE A 170 -7.43 -3.89 -0.51
CA ILE A 170 -8.31 -3.15 0.41
C ILE A 170 -9.55 -2.63 -0.33
N GLY A 171 -9.37 -2.06 -1.53
CA GLY A 171 -10.47 -1.58 -2.37
C GLY A 171 -11.44 -2.68 -2.78
N ILE A 172 -10.95 -3.89 -3.11
CA ILE A 172 -11.78 -5.05 -3.42
C ILE A 172 -12.60 -5.49 -2.21
N ILE A 173 -11.97 -5.58 -1.03
CA ILE A 173 -12.66 -5.96 0.21
C ILE A 173 -13.74 -4.93 0.54
N LEU A 174 -13.44 -3.64 0.44
CA LEU A 174 -14.41 -2.58 0.68
C LEU A 174 -15.55 -2.64 -0.34
N HIS A 175 -15.25 -2.58 -1.64
CA HIS A 175 -16.25 -2.56 -2.71
C HIS A 175 -17.10 -3.84 -2.78
N GLY A 176 -16.44 -4.99 -2.93
CA GLY A 176 -17.12 -6.29 -3.03
C GLY A 176 -17.77 -6.70 -1.72
N GLY A 177 -17.13 -6.42 -0.58
CA GLY A 177 -17.70 -6.65 0.74
C GLY A 177 -18.95 -5.84 0.98
N THR A 178 -18.97 -4.54 0.66
CA THR A 178 -20.19 -3.72 0.79
C THR A 178 -21.31 -4.20 -0.12
N HIS A 179 -21.00 -4.64 -1.34
CA HIS A 179 -22.00 -5.19 -2.24
C HIS A 179 -22.64 -6.47 -1.68
N LEU A 180 -21.82 -7.46 -1.31
CA LEU A 180 -22.30 -8.76 -0.84
C LEU A 180 -22.96 -8.70 0.55
N SER A 181 -22.38 -7.94 1.48
CA SER A 181 -22.84 -7.92 2.88
C SER A 181 -23.92 -6.89 3.17
N CYS A 182 -24.05 -5.84 2.35
CA CYS A 182 -24.98 -4.75 2.65
C CYS A 182 -25.89 -4.35 1.49
N ASP A 183 -25.36 -4.02 0.31
CA ASP A 183 -26.21 -3.51 -0.78
C ASP A 183 -27.20 -4.56 -1.26
N ILE A 184 -26.72 -5.77 -1.60
CA ILE A 184 -27.56 -6.85 -2.13
C ILE A 184 -28.63 -7.26 -1.11
N PRO A 185 -28.31 -7.53 0.18
CA PRO A 185 -29.32 -7.82 1.18
C PRO A 185 -30.36 -6.69 1.35
N ARG A 186 -29.93 -5.42 1.32
CA ARG A 186 -30.85 -4.28 1.46
C ARG A 186 -31.81 -4.14 0.29
N ILE A 187 -31.37 -4.42 -0.94
CA ILE A 187 -32.24 -4.43 -2.11
C ILE A 187 -33.24 -5.58 -2.02
N ALA A 188 -32.78 -6.79 -1.68
CA ALA A 188 -33.61 -7.98 -1.59
C ALA A 188 -34.67 -7.90 -0.48
N MET A 189 -34.39 -7.17 0.60
CA MET A 189 -35.30 -6.97 1.74
C MET A 189 -36.02 -5.62 1.75
N ALA A 190 -35.83 -4.79 0.72
CA ALA A 190 -36.44 -3.46 0.65
C ALA A 190 -37.98 -3.57 0.64
N ASP A 191 -38.65 -2.59 1.26
CA ASP A 191 -40.10 -2.47 1.10
C ASP A 191 -40.45 -2.19 -0.36
N LYS A 192 -41.45 -2.90 -0.88
CA LYS A 192 -41.89 -2.84 -2.28
C LYS A 192 -42.32 -1.44 -2.70
N THR A 193 -42.85 -0.65 -1.76
CA THR A 193 -43.27 0.74 -2.03
C THR A 193 -42.08 1.66 -2.27
N ILE A 194 -41.05 1.58 -1.42
CA ILE A 194 -39.82 2.36 -1.51
C ILE A 194 -38.99 1.89 -2.71
N PHE A 195 -38.86 0.58 -2.90
CA PHE A 195 -38.20 -0.01 -4.07
C PHE A 195 -38.86 0.46 -5.36
N GLY A 196 -40.19 0.39 -5.43
CA GLY A 196 -41.04 0.83 -6.54
C GLY A 196 -40.81 2.28 -6.95
N ARG A 197 -40.69 3.19 -5.96
CA ARG A 197 -40.52 4.63 -6.22
C ARG A 197 -39.09 5.01 -6.61
N THR A 198 -38.08 4.25 -6.18
CA THR A 198 -36.67 4.70 -6.22
C THR A 198 -35.85 4.00 -7.29
N ILE A 199 -35.77 2.66 -7.25
CA ILE A 199 -34.82 1.87 -8.06
C ILE A 199 -35.50 0.85 -8.98
N ALA A 200 -36.82 0.69 -8.88
CA ALA A 200 -37.56 -0.29 -9.67
C ALA A 200 -37.40 -0.12 -11.20
N GLY A 201 -37.22 1.10 -11.70
CA GLY A 201 -36.97 1.35 -13.13
C GLY A 201 -35.66 0.75 -13.65
N ASP A 202 -34.70 0.48 -12.78
CA ASP A 202 -33.43 -0.17 -13.13
C ASP A 202 -33.51 -1.70 -13.10
N PHE A 203 -34.47 -2.25 -12.36
CA PHE A 203 -34.73 -3.68 -12.25
C PHE A 203 -35.97 -4.16 -13.04
N GLY A 204 -36.48 -3.34 -13.96
CA GLY A 204 -37.65 -3.72 -14.78
C GLY A 204 -38.93 -3.92 -13.96
N TYR A 205 -39.10 -3.13 -12.87
CA TYR A 205 -40.21 -3.20 -11.93
C TYR A 205 -40.39 -4.55 -11.21
N HIS A 206 -39.38 -5.41 -11.29
CA HIS A 206 -39.29 -6.66 -10.54
C HIS A 206 -38.25 -6.49 -9.44
N GLN A 207 -38.60 -6.85 -8.20
CA GLN A 207 -37.64 -6.82 -7.09
C GLN A 207 -36.86 -8.15 -7.07
N PRO A 208 -35.56 -8.15 -7.39
CA PRO A 208 -34.79 -9.38 -7.44
C PRO A 208 -34.44 -9.88 -6.04
N SER A 209 -34.38 -11.20 -5.90
CA SER A 209 -33.84 -11.90 -4.74
C SER A 209 -32.31 -11.78 -4.68
N TYR A 210 -31.74 -12.08 -3.51
CA TYR A 210 -30.28 -12.07 -3.30
C TYR A 210 -29.54 -12.90 -4.36
N MET A 211 -30.04 -14.11 -4.64
CA MET A 211 -29.40 -15.02 -5.60
C MET A 211 -29.50 -14.50 -7.03
N GLU A 212 -30.60 -13.88 -7.42
CA GLU A 212 -30.75 -13.28 -8.76
C GLU A 212 -29.79 -12.11 -8.99
N ILE A 213 -29.54 -11.28 -7.97
CA ILE A 213 -28.55 -10.21 -8.08
C ILE A 213 -27.13 -10.79 -8.16
N VAL A 214 -26.81 -11.83 -7.38
CA VAL A 214 -25.49 -12.46 -7.41
C VAL A 214 -25.21 -13.21 -8.72
N THR A 215 -26.22 -13.86 -9.31
CA THR A 215 -26.10 -14.56 -10.60
C THR A 215 -26.22 -13.62 -11.80
N SER A 216 -26.55 -12.35 -11.59
CA SER A 216 -26.51 -11.33 -12.63
C SER A 216 -25.12 -11.21 -13.27
N ILE A 217 -25.04 -10.59 -14.45
CA ILE A 217 -23.78 -10.36 -15.16
C ILE A 217 -22.79 -9.60 -14.28
N GLU A 218 -23.25 -8.63 -13.49
CA GLU A 218 -22.39 -7.87 -12.58
C GLU A 218 -21.86 -8.72 -11.42
N GLY A 219 -22.73 -9.48 -10.77
CA GLY A 219 -22.34 -10.33 -9.65
C GLY A 219 -21.35 -11.42 -10.09
N THR A 220 -21.65 -12.11 -11.19
CA THR A 220 -20.80 -13.18 -11.71
C THR A 220 -19.45 -12.67 -12.21
N THR A 221 -19.41 -11.57 -12.95
CA THR A 221 -18.15 -10.96 -13.39
C THR A 221 -17.32 -10.45 -12.21
N GLY A 222 -17.95 -9.83 -11.21
CA GLY A 222 -17.30 -9.38 -9.98
C GLY A 222 -16.65 -10.53 -9.21
N ILE A 223 -17.39 -11.61 -8.98
CA ILE A 223 -16.88 -12.80 -8.28
C ILE A 223 -15.75 -13.46 -9.08
N ALA A 224 -15.92 -13.61 -10.40
CA ALA A 224 -14.88 -14.17 -11.27
C ALA A 224 -13.57 -13.35 -11.20
N MET A 225 -13.66 -12.02 -11.24
CA MET A 225 -12.49 -11.15 -11.06
C MET A 225 -11.81 -11.37 -9.70
N VAL A 226 -12.58 -11.38 -8.61
CA VAL A 226 -12.04 -11.58 -7.25
C VAL A 226 -11.30 -12.92 -7.15
N VAL A 227 -11.85 -14.01 -7.71
CA VAL A 227 -11.20 -15.32 -7.70
C VAL A 227 -9.89 -15.31 -8.49
N LEU A 228 -9.89 -14.76 -9.71
CA LEU A 228 -8.68 -14.66 -10.53
C LEU A 228 -7.59 -13.81 -9.86
N MET A 229 -7.99 -12.69 -9.26
CA MET A 229 -7.08 -11.81 -8.54
C MET A 229 -6.53 -12.47 -7.27
N LEU A 230 -7.36 -13.21 -6.54
CA LEU A 230 -6.92 -13.97 -5.37
C LEU A 230 -5.82 -14.97 -5.74
N ILE A 231 -6.03 -15.74 -6.82
CA ILE A 231 -5.01 -16.68 -7.35
C ILE A 231 -3.72 -15.93 -7.69
N ALA A 232 -3.81 -14.82 -8.43
CA ALA A 232 -2.66 -14.02 -8.82
C ALA A 232 -1.90 -13.44 -7.62
N PHE A 233 -2.60 -12.95 -6.59
CA PHE A 233 -1.98 -12.40 -5.38
C PHE A 233 -1.32 -13.47 -4.50
N LEU A 234 -1.98 -14.62 -4.34
CA LEU A 234 -1.42 -15.74 -3.58
C LEU A 234 -0.10 -16.21 -4.21
N LEU A 235 -0.07 -16.39 -5.53
CA LEU A 235 1.13 -16.83 -6.25
C LEU A 235 2.20 -15.73 -6.38
N ALA A 236 1.82 -14.45 -6.32
CA ALA A 236 2.75 -13.32 -6.29
C ALA A 236 3.39 -13.06 -4.91
N SER A 237 2.87 -13.69 -3.84
CA SER A 237 3.39 -13.54 -2.49
C SER A 237 4.84 -14.02 -2.36
N ARG A 238 5.62 -13.38 -1.47
CA ARG A 238 7.04 -13.74 -1.27
C ARG A 238 7.24 -15.22 -0.90
N PRO A 239 6.44 -15.82 -0.01
CA PRO A 239 6.56 -17.26 0.30
C PRO A 239 6.35 -18.12 -0.95
N SER A 240 5.31 -17.85 -1.75
CA SER A 240 5.02 -18.60 -2.97
C SER A 240 6.09 -18.49 -4.06
N ARG A 241 6.88 -17.41 -4.05
CA ARG A 241 7.92 -17.20 -5.06
C ARG A 241 9.31 -17.67 -4.63
N ARG A 242 9.65 -17.61 -3.33
CA ARG A 242 11.02 -17.82 -2.83
C ARG A 242 11.19 -18.88 -1.76
N ASN A 243 10.12 -19.26 -1.05
CA ASN A 243 10.20 -20.29 -0.02
C ASN A 243 8.91 -21.12 0.02
N PRO A 244 8.68 -21.96 -1.01
CA PRO A 244 7.44 -22.73 -1.11
C PRO A 244 7.26 -23.77 0.01
N GLY A 245 8.33 -24.09 0.75
CA GLY A 245 8.29 -25.01 1.89
C GLY A 245 7.38 -24.56 3.04
N SER A 246 7.09 -23.27 3.18
CA SER A 246 6.25 -22.72 4.25
C SER A 246 4.75 -22.63 3.89
N LEU A 247 4.33 -23.14 2.73
CA LEU A 247 2.95 -23.03 2.23
C LEU A 247 2.16 -24.33 2.41
N PRO A 248 0.81 -24.25 2.47
CA PRO A 248 -0.05 -25.42 2.43
C PRO A 248 0.28 -26.32 1.24
N PRO A 249 0.12 -27.66 1.34
CA PRO A 249 0.52 -28.61 0.30
C PRO A 249 0.00 -28.27 -1.10
N LEU A 250 -1.26 -27.82 -1.17
CA LEU A 250 -1.93 -27.43 -2.43
C LEU A 250 -1.25 -26.24 -3.13
N VAL A 251 -0.84 -25.22 -2.38
CA VAL A 251 -0.18 -24.03 -2.95
C VAL A 251 1.30 -24.30 -3.22
N ARG A 252 1.95 -25.12 -2.38
CA ARG A 252 3.36 -25.51 -2.54
C ARG A 252 3.64 -26.20 -3.88
N GLN A 253 2.73 -27.04 -4.35
CA GLN A 253 2.87 -27.75 -5.62
C GLN A 253 2.81 -26.80 -6.83
N MET A 254 2.10 -25.68 -6.70
CA MET A 254 1.95 -24.66 -7.74
C MET A 254 2.92 -23.48 -7.56
N ALA A 255 3.84 -23.53 -6.58
CA ALA A 255 4.70 -22.41 -6.23
C ALA A 255 5.98 -22.38 -7.08
N GLY A 256 6.43 -21.18 -7.47
CA GLY A 256 7.62 -20.99 -8.30
C GLY A 256 7.56 -19.74 -9.18
N PHE A 257 8.67 -19.41 -9.85
CA PHE A 257 8.75 -18.23 -10.72
C PHE A 257 7.83 -18.33 -11.94
N ASN A 258 7.75 -19.52 -12.58
CA ASN A 258 6.86 -19.74 -13.73
C ASN A 258 5.39 -19.56 -13.34
N ALA A 259 4.99 -20.11 -12.20
CA ALA A 259 3.63 -19.98 -11.70
C ALA A 259 3.27 -18.54 -11.37
N PHE A 260 4.19 -17.79 -10.73
CA PHE A 260 4.05 -16.33 -10.59
C PHE A 260 3.83 -15.68 -11.95
N TRP A 261 4.65 -15.97 -12.96
CA TRP A 261 4.57 -15.31 -14.26
C TRP A 261 3.25 -15.58 -14.97
N TYR A 262 2.82 -16.84 -15.07
CA TYR A 262 1.56 -17.22 -15.72
C TYR A 262 0.34 -16.69 -14.96
N SER A 263 0.32 -16.83 -13.63
CA SER A 263 -0.78 -16.30 -12.82
C SER A 263 -0.85 -14.77 -12.86
N HIS A 264 0.28 -14.07 -12.99
CA HIS A 264 0.25 -12.62 -13.14
C HIS A 264 -0.43 -12.20 -14.44
N HIS A 265 -0.24 -12.93 -15.56
CA HIS A 265 -0.89 -12.64 -16.85
C HIS A 265 -2.42 -12.75 -16.81
N LEU A 266 -3.01 -13.36 -15.76
CA LEU A 266 -4.45 -13.28 -15.51
C LEU A 266 -4.95 -11.84 -15.39
N PHE A 267 -4.05 -10.86 -15.16
CA PHE A 267 -4.40 -9.44 -15.24
C PHE A 267 -5.11 -9.10 -16.55
N ILE A 268 -4.70 -9.67 -17.70
CA ILE A 268 -5.34 -9.39 -19.00
C ILE A 268 -6.83 -9.76 -18.95
N VAL A 269 -7.14 -10.96 -18.45
CA VAL A 269 -8.51 -11.45 -18.30
C VAL A 269 -9.28 -10.59 -17.30
N VAL A 270 -8.66 -10.24 -16.16
CA VAL A 270 -9.27 -9.37 -15.15
C VAL A 270 -9.62 -7.99 -15.72
N TYR A 271 -8.76 -7.39 -16.55
CA TYR A 271 -9.06 -6.10 -17.19
C TYR A 271 -10.21 -6.19 -18.21
N VAL A 272 -10.28 -7.27 -18.98
CA VAL A 272 -11.43 -7.51 -19.87
C VAL A 272 -12.71 -7.64 -19.05
N LEU A 273 -12.70 -8.44 -17.99
CA LEU A 273 -13.84 -8.58 -17.08
C LEU A 273 -14.19 -7.27 -16.37
N LEU A 274 -13.21 -6.42 -16.04
CA LEU A 274 -13.43 -5.12 -15.41
C LEU A 274 -14.19 -4.18 -16.34
N ILE A 275 -13.85 -4.17 -17.63
CA ILE A 275 -14.56 -3.39 -18.65
C ILE A 275 -16.01 -3.90 -18.77
N VAL A 276 -16.19 -5.22 -18.89
CA VAL A 276 -17.53 -5.84 -18.94
C VAL A 276 -18.34 -5.49 -17.70
N HIS A 277 -17.79 -5.74 -16.51
CA HIS A 277 -18.42 -5.42 -15.22
C HIS A 277 -18.82 -3.94 -15.13
N SER A 278 -17.98 -3.04 -15.63
CA SER A 278 -18.27 -1.60 -15.63
C SER A 278 -19.32 -1.18 -16.66
N MET A 279 -19.39 -1.85 -17.81
CA MET A 279 -20.36 -1.53 -18.88
C MET A 279 -21.78 -1.94 -18.51
N PHE A 280 -21.94 -3.07 -17.80
CA PHE A 280 -23.26 -3.62 -17.48
C PHE A 280 -23.89 -3.06 -16.20
N LEU A 281 -23.15 -2.22 -15.43
CA LEU A 281 -23.60 -1.59 -14.18
C LEU A 281 -25.04 -1.01 -14.23
N PHE A 282 -25.94 -1.60 -13.45
CA PHE A 282 -27.39 -1.36 -13.34
C PHE A 282 -27.74 0.10 -13.00
N LEU A 283 -26.81 0.85 -12.40
CA LEU A 283 -27.03 2.17 -11.80
C LEU A 283 -26.54 3.35 -12.66
N ALA A 284 -26.03 3.11 -13.87
CA ALA A 284 -25.63 4.19 -14.77
C ALA A 284 -26.12 3.87 -16.17
N LYS A 285 -27.35 4.26 -16.52
CA LYS A 285 -27.85 4.13 -17.91
C LYS A 285 -27.21 5.15 -18.85
N ASP A 286 -26.75 6.29 -18.34
CA ASP A 286 -26.13 7.32 -19.16
C ASP A 286 -24.64 7.06 -19.41
N VAL A 287 -24.27 7.04 -20.70
CA VAL A 287 -22.88 6.89 -21.17
C VAL A 287 -21.99 8.01 -20.63
N SER A 288 -22.56 9.20 -20.36
CA SER A 288 -21.86 10.32 -19.74
C SER A 288 -21.46 10.01 -18.29
N GLU A 289 -22.31 9.35 -17.50
CA GLU A 289 -22.00 8.96 -16.12
C GLU A 289 -21.00 7.79 -16.02
N LYS A 290 -20.88 6.99 -17.09
CA LYS A 290 -19.86 5.93 -17.23
C LYS A 290 -18.48 6.48 -17.61
N THR A 291 -18.40 7.66 -18.22
CA THR A 291 -17.19 8.18 -18.88
C THR A 291 -16.62 9.47 -18.29
N VAL A 292 -17.19 10.01 -17.19
CA VAL A 292 -16.51 11.09 -16.47
C VAL A 292 -15.30 10.53 -15.73
N ILE A 293 -14.17 10.54 -16.45
CA ILE A 293 -12.79 10.48 -15.98
C ILE A 293 -12.54 11.62 -14.97
#